data_AF-A0A959DX05-F1
#
_entry.id   AF-A0A959DX05-F1
#
_cell.length_a   1.000
_cell.length_b   1.000
_cell.length_c   1.000
_cell.angle_alpha   90.00
_cell.angle_beta   90.00
_cell.angle_gamma   90.00
#
_symmetry.space_group_name_H-M   'P 1'
#
loop_
_entity.id
_entity.type
_entity.pdbx_description
1 polymer ?
#
loop_
_entity_poly.entity_id
_entity_poly.type
_entity_poly.pdbx_seq_one_letter_code
_entity_poly.pdbx_strand_id
1 'polypeptide(L)'
;MLSEEFQNDIYKGNIQKSCEIFNLNLDTEFKIIGINAFEAFNWQGLSDNPKLKLAFFGNEIKPFPTLPLNIPITFNQHSLFVTYTMAEIVKNDIKKGEFWNAFKEFILE
;
A
#
# COMPACT_ATOMS: atom_id res chain seq x y z
N MET A 1 -0.62 -21.12 -1.21
CA MET A 1 -1.83 -20.29 -1.40
C MET A 1 -1.34 -18.88 -1.66
N LEU A 2 -1.53 -18.36 -2.86
CA LEU A 2 -1.48 -16.92 -3.12
C LEU A 2 -2.49 -16.31 -2.13
N SER A 3 -2.05 -15.47 -1.20
CA SER A 3 -2.93 -15.01 -0.12
C SER A 3 -4.18 -14.38 -0.76
N GLU A 4 -5.36 -14.86 -0.37
CA GLU A 4 -6.67 -14.37 -0.84
C GLU A 4 -6.79 -12.83 -0.74
N GLU A 5 -5.94 -12.23 0.08
CA GLU A 5 -5.74 -10.80 0.30
C GLU A 5 -5.29 -10.03 -0.94
N PHE A 6 -4.36 -10.55 -1.75
CA PHE A 6 -3.92 -9.86 -2.98
C PHE A 6 -4.94 -9.99 -4.11
N GLN A 7 -5.95 -10.86 -4.00
CA GLN A 7 -6.96 -11.07 -5.06
C GLN A 7 -8.34 -10.51 -4.70
N ASN A 8 -8.43 -9.64 -3.68
CA ASN A 8 -9.71 -8.99 -3.35
C ASN A 8 -10.04 -7.87 -4.36
N ASP A 9 -10.80 -8.23 -5.39
CA ASP A 9 -11.17 -7.35 -6.51
C ASP A 9 -11.97 -6.11 -6.08
N ILE A 10 -12.81 -6.24 -5.05
CA ILE A 10 -13.59 -5.12 -4.52
C ILE A 10 -12.64 -4.07 -3.94
N TYR A 11 -11.67 -4.51 -3.16
CA TYR A 11 -10.74 -3.61 -2.48
C TYR A 11 -9.76 -2.96 -3.47
N LYS A 12 -9.22 -3.74 -4.42
CA LYS A 12 -8.45 -3.22 -5.55
C LYS A 12 -9.24 -2.20 -6.36
N GLY A 13 -10.50 -2.51 -6.69
CA GLY A 13 -11.38 -1.62 -7.42
C GLY A 13 -11.66 -0.31 -6.68
N ASN A 14 -11.76 -0.34 -5.36
CA ASN A 14 -11.93 0.88 -4.56
C ASN A 14 -10.66 1.74 -4.56
N ILE A 15 -9.47 1.15 -4.42
CA ILE A 15 -8.21 1.91 -4.50
C ILE A 15 -8.04 2.50 -5.90
N GLN A 16 -8.30 1.72 -6.94
CA GLN A 16 -8.25 2.19 -8.33
C GLN A 16 -9.17 3.40 -8.55
N LYS A 17 -10.44 3.31 -8.13
CA LYS A 17 -11.38 4.43 -8.20
C LYS A 17 -10.88 5.65 -7.42
N SER A 18 -10.29 5.46 -6.25
CA SER A 18 -9.68 6.56 -5.50
C SER A 18 -8.55 7.22 -6.28
N CYS A 19 -7.60 6.44 -6.83
CA CYS A 19 -6.53 6.98 -7.67
C CYS A 19 -7.06 7.73 -8.90
N GLU A 20 -8.07 7.19 -9.58
CA GLU A 20 -8.73 7.83 -10.73
C GLU A 20 -9.37 9.18 -10.35
N ILE A 21 -10.04 9.27 -9.20
CA ILE A 21 -10.62 10.52 -8.69
C ILE A 21 -9.54 11.60 -8.49
N PHE A 22 -8.34 11.20 -8.07
CA PHE A 22 -7.21 12.11 -7.89
C PHE A 22 -6.31 12.23 -9.13
N ASN A 23 -6.75 11.71 -10.28
CA ASN A 23 -6.03 11.75 -11.55
C ASN A 23 -4.61 11.15 -11.46
N LEU A 24 -4.44 10.09 -10.67
CA LEU A 24 -3.21 9.33 -10.49
C LEU A 24 -3.23 8.05 -11.33
N ASN A 25 -2.13 7.78 -12.03
CA ASN A 25 -1.93 6.51 -12.74
C ASN A 25 -1.27 5.45 -11.82
N LEU A 26 -1.98 4.35 -11.59
CA LEU A 26 -1.56 3.22 -10.75
C LEU A 26 -0.28 2.50 -11.21
N ASP A 27 0.12 2.62 -12.47
CA ASP A 27 1.29 1.90 -12.96
C ASP A 27 2.54 2.80 -13.01
N THR A 28 2.35 4.12 -13.04
CA THR A 28 3.45 5.09 -13.20
C THR A 28 3.65 6.02 -12.02
N GLU A 29 2.62 6.22 -11.18
CA GLU A 29 2.65 7.19 -10.08
C GLU A 29 2.38 6.53 -8.71
N PHE A 30 1.63 5.44 -8.66
CA PHE A 30 1.26 4.79 -7.40
C PHE A 30 1.14 3.27 -7.51
N LYS A 31 2.02 2.49 -6.87
CA LYS A 31 1.99 1.03 -6.93
C LYS A 31 1.48 0.39 -5.63
N ILE A 32 0.53 -0.54 -5.77
CA ILE A 32 0.07 -1.41 -4.68
C ILE A 32 0.91 -2.67 -4.63
N ILE A 33 1.35 -3.03 -3.44
CA ILE A 33 2.18 -4.19 -3.20
C ILE A 33 1.55 -5.00 -2.07
N GLY A 34 1.05 -6.18 -2.41
CA GLY A 34 0.74 -7.19 -1.40
C GLY A 34 2.04 -7.85 -0.98
N ILE A 35 2.38 -7.76 0.30
CA ILE A 35 3.48 -8.55 0.86
C ILE A 35 2.86 -9.72 1.61
N ASN A 36 3.20 -10.93 1.19
CA ASN A 36 3.03 -12.09 2.04
C ASN A 36 4.13 -12.07 3.11
N ALA A 37 3.84 -12.49 4.34
CA ALA A 37 4.78 -12.51 5.49
C ALA A 37 6.11 -13.26 5.25
N PHE A 38 6.18 -14.02 4.15
CA PHE A 38 7.32 -14.84 3.73
C PHE A 38 8.02 -14.35 2.46
N GLU A 39 7.52 -13.31 1.80
CA GLU A 39 8.08 -12.82 0.54
C GLU A 39 8.98 -11.61 0.80
N ALA A 40 10.24 -11.72 0.38
CA ALA A 40 11.15 -10.59 0.39
C ALA A 40 10.72 -9.61 -0.70
N PHE A 41 10.61 -8.34 -0.35
CA PHE A 41 10.20 -7.34 -1.32
C PHE A 41 11.28 -7.13 -2.40
N ASN A 42 10.88 -7.21 -3.67
CA ASN A 42 11.78 -6.97 -4.79
C ASN A 42 11.85 -5.47 -5.12
N TRP A 43 12.97 -4.85 -4.75
CA TRP A 43 13.24 -3.43 -4.99
C TRP A 43 13.69 -3.10 -6.42
N GLN A 44 13.91 -4.10 -7.28
CA GLN A 44 14.45 -3.91 -8.62
C GLN A 44 13.51 -3.07 -9.49
N GLY A 45 14.04 -2.03 -10.14
CA GLY A 45 13.31 -1.13 -11.03
C GLY A 45 12.56 0.02 -10.34
N LEU A 46 12.56 0.09 -9.00
CA LEU A 46 12.01 1.23 -8.26
C LEU A 46 12.90 2.47 -8.39
N SER A 47 14.23 2.30 -8.39
CA SER A 47 15.20 3.38 -8.57
C SER A 47 14.99 4.20 -9.85
N ASP A 48 14.43 3.55 -10.88
CA ASP A 48 14.18 4.18 -12.18
C ASP A 48 12.91 5.05 -12.17
N ASN A 49 12.12 4.97 -11.10
CA ASN A 49 10.85 5.68 -10.91
C ASN A 49 10.78 6.35 -9.53
N PRO A 50 11.64 7.33 -9.22
CA PRO A 50 11.75 7.92 -7.88
C PRO A 50 10.46 8.59 -7.38
N LYS A 51 9.56 8.99 -8.28
CA LYS A 51 8.26 9.58 -7.92
C LYS A 51 7.17 8.56 -7.59
N LEU A 52 7.46 7.27 -7.73
CA LEU A 52 6.48 6.21 -7.50
C LEU A 52 6.15 6.11 -6.00
N LYS A 53 4.88 6.32 -5.66
CA LYS A 53 4.33 6.06 -4.33
C LYS A 53 4.08 4.57 -4.16
N LEU A 54 4.38 4.02 -2.99
CA LEU A 54 4.30 2.59 -2.73
C LEU A 54 3.39 2.31 -1.52
N ALA A 55 2.34 1.53 -1.70
CA ALA A 55 1.44 1.10 -0.62
C ALA A 55 1.59 -0.40 -0.34
N PHE A 56 1.77 -0.75 0.94
CA PHE A 56 2.04 -2.10 1.41
C PHE A 56 0.97 -2.57 2.37
N PHE A 57 0.35 -3.69 2.03
CA PHE A 57 -0.68 -4.33 2.83
C PHE A 57 -0.06 -5.44 3.66
N GLY A 58 0.15 -5.16 4.94
CA GLY A 58 0.86 -6.03 5.86
C GLY A 58 1.64 -5.22 6.88
N ASN A 59 1.72 -5.73 8.10
CA ASN A 59 2.37 -5.06 9.22
C ASN A 59 3.89 -5.26 9.29
N GLU A 60 4.46 -6.06 8.39
CA GLU A 60 5.88 -6.38 8.37
C GLU A 60 6.44 -6.40 6.94
N ILE A 61 7.42 -5.54 6.66
CA ILE A 61 8.18 -5.53 5.41
C ILE A 61 9.59 -6.02 5.74
N LYS A 62 9.93 -7.28 5.44
CA LYS A 62 11.32 -7.75 5.64
C LYS A 62 12.25 -7.15 4.58
N PRO A 63 13.47 -6.69 4.95
CA PRO A 63 14.14 -6.82 6.24
C PRO A 63 13.97 -5.61 7.20
N PHE A 64 13.00 -4.73 6.97
CA PHE A 64 12.82 -3.53 7.79
C PHE A 64 12.29 -3.86 9.20
N PRO A 65 12.67 -3.06 10.21
CA PRO A 65 11.98 -3.08 11.50
C PRO A 65 10.49 -2.76 11.31
N THR A 66 9.65 -3.14 12.27
CA THR A 66 8.21 -2.83 12.24
C THR A 66 8.00 -1.33 12.02
N LEU A 67 7.37 -1.00 10.90
CA LEU A 67 7.07 0.37 10.51
C LEU A 67 5.70 0.78 11.10
N PRO A 68 5.51 2.06 11.44
CA PRO A 68 4.20 2.51 11.91
C PRO A 68 3.15 2.32 10.81
N LEU A 69 1.98 1.79 11.20
CA LEU A 69 0.88 1.57 10.27
C LEU A 69 0.10 2.86 10.03
N ASN A 70 -0.37 3.03 8.80
CA ASN A 70 -1.16 4.18 8.36
C ASN A 70 -0.44 5.53 8.54
N ILE A 71 0.89 5.53 8.45
CA ILE A 71 1.70 6.74 8.46
C ILE A 71 2.54 6.75 7.17
N PRO A 72 2.40 7.76 6.30
CA PRO A 72 3.31 8.00 5.20
C PRO A 72 4.75 8.14 5.72
N ILE A 73 5.67 7.37 5.15
CA ILE A 73 7.09 7.44 5.47
C ILE A 73 7.88 7.58 4.18
N THR A 74 8.93 8.40 4.20
CA THR A 74 9.85 8.48 3.06
C THR A 74 10.94 7.44 3.22
N PHE A 75 11.09 6.56 2.24
CA PHE A 75 12.17 5.59 2.18
C PHE A 75 13.03 5.85 0.94
N ASN A 76 14.26 6.30 1.16
CA ASN A 76 15.14 6.86 0.12
C ASN A 76 14.45 8.01 -0.64
N GLN A 77 14.03 7.74 -1.88
CA GLN A 77 13.42 8.71 -2.79
C GLN A 77 11.90 8.51 -2.89
N HIS A 78 11.37 7.43 -2.32
CA HIS A 78 9.99 7.00 -2.50
C HIS A 78 9.15 7.30 -1.26
N SER A 79 7.89 7.67 -1.50
CA SER A 79 6.87 7.69 -0.45
C SER A 79 6.33 6.28 -0.25
N LEU A 80 6.37 5.82 0.98
CA LEU A 80 6.02 4.48 1.41
C LEU A 80 4.85 4.56 2.41
N PHE A 81 3.83 3.74 2.21
CA PHE A 81 2.66 3.64 3.10
C PHE A 81 2.47 2.19 3.51
N VAL A 82 2.62 1.91 4.80
CA VAL A 82 2.43 0.56 5.37
C VAL A 82 1.10 0.53 6.09
N THR A 83 0.29 -0.50 5.87
CA THR A 83 -1.03 -0.62 6.50
C THR A 83 -1.34 -2.05 6.94
N TYR A 84 -2.49 -2.25 7.57
CA TYR A 84 -2.98 -3.56 7.97
C TYR A 84 -3.09 -4.51 6.76
N THR A 85 -3.21 -5.81 7.02
CA THR A 85 -3.55 -6.76 5.95
C THR A 85 -4.92 -6.45 5.35
N MET A 86 -5.13 -6.79 4.08
CA MET A 86 -6.43 -6.63 3.41
C MET A 86 -7.56 -7.30 4.22
N ALA A 87 -7.29 -8.47 4.80
CA ALA A 87 -8.27 -9.20 5.60
C ALA A 87 -8.67 -8.43 6.87
N GLU A 88 -7.71 -7.82 7.55
CA GLU A 88 -7.99 -6.99 8.73
C GLU A 88 -8.81 -5.75 8.37
N ILE A 89 -8.49 -5.09 7.25
CA ILE A 89 -9.20 -3.90 6.79
C ILE A 89 -10.64 -4.24 6.40
N VAL A 90 -10.86 -5.38 5.74
CA VAL A 90 -12.20 -5.80 5.31
C VAL A 90 -13.06 -6.24 6.49
N LYS A 91 -12.47 -6.93 7.49
CA LYS A 91 -13.21 -7.52 8.61
C LYS A 91 -13.42 -6.57 9.79
N ASN A 92 -12.72 -5.44 9.86
CA ASN A 92 -12.78 -4.52 10.98
C ASN A 92 -13.04 -3.08 10.51
N ASP A 93 -14.22 -2.54 10.84
CA ASP A 93 -14.64 -1.21 10.42
C ASP A 93 -13.78 -0.07 11.00
N ILE A 94 -13.19 -0.25 12.18
CA ILE A 94 -12.27 0.74 12.76
C ILE A 94 -11.00 0.81 11.92
N LYS A 95 -10.37 -0.34 11.66
CA LYS A 95 -9.16 -0.44 10.81
C LYS A 95 -9.42 0.06 9.39
N LYS A 96 -10.64 -0.18 8.88
CA LYS A 96 -11.10 0.36 7.60
C LYS A 96 -11.15 1.87 7.57
N GLY A 97 -11.71 2.49 8.62
CA GLY A 97 -11.75 3.94 8.76
C GLY A 97 -10.34 4.53 8.86
N GLU A 98 -9.49 3.95 9.70
CA GLU A 98 -8.09 4.36 9.87
C GLU A 98 -7.31 4.28 8.55
N PHE A 99 -7.45 3.17 7.81
CA PHE A 99 -6.86 3.01 6.48
C PHE A 99 -7.30 4.11 5.52
N TRP A 100 -8.61 4.32 5.33
CA TRP A 100 -9.09 5.26 4.31
C TRP A 100 -8.72 6.72 4.62
N ASN A 101 -8.71 7.10 5.89
CA ASN A 101 -8.30 8.43 6.31
C ASN A 101 -6.83 8.67 5.95
N ALA A 102 -5.93 7.77 6.36
CA ALA A 102 -4.51 7.91 6.10
C ALA A 102 -4.13 7.70 4.62
N PHE A 103 -4.83 6.78 3.93
CA PHE A 103 -4.61 6.52 2.51
C PHE A 103 -4.91 7.76 1.66
N LYS A 104 -5.97 8.49 2.00
CA LYS A 104 -6.31 9.74 1.32
C LYS A 104 -5.23 10.81 1.50
N GLU A 105 -4.64 10.91 2.68
CA GLU A 105 -3.53 11.85 2.92
C GLU A 105 -2.29 11.44 2.11
N PHE A 106 -1.94 10.14 2.14
CA PHE A 106 -0.79 9.60 1.41
C PHE A 106 -0.83 9.87 -0.10
N ILE A 107 -2.00 9.68 -0.73
CA ILE A 107 -2.15 9.89 -2.17
C ILE A 107 -2.16 11.39 -2.55
N LEU A 108 -2.45 12.28 -1.60
CA LEU A 108 -2.50 13.74 -1.83
C LEU A 108 -1.16 14.46 -1.56
N GLU A 109 -0.25 13.89 -0.77
CA GLU A 109 1.11 14.42 -0.54
C GLU A 109 1.99 14.47 -1.79
#